data_AF-A0A380P0V0-F1
#
_entry.id   AF-A0A380P0V0-F1
#
_cell.length_a   1.000
_cell.length_b   1.000
_cell.length_c   1.000
_cell.angle_alpha   90.00
_cell.angle_beta   90.00
_cell.angle_gamma   90.00
#
_symmetry.space_group_name_H-M   'P 1'
#
loop_
_entity.id
_entity.type
_entity.pdbx_description
1 polymer ?
#
loop_
_entity_poly.entity_id
_entity_poly.type
_entity_poly.pdbx_seq_one_letter_code
_entity_poly.pdbx_strand_id
1 'polypeptide(L)'
;MRIITPKLLQAFPQKIVNIHPALLPSFPGTHGIEDAFNYGVKVTGVTVHFVDEGTDTGQIIDQQAVRITNDDTLASLETKFMTLSITYIPRF
;
A
#
# COMPACT_ATOMS: atom_id res chain seq x y z
N MET A 1 10.32 4.54 -5.94
CA MET A 1 10.12 4.74 -4.48
C MET A 1 11.34 5.48 -3.91
N ARG A 2 11.20 6.33 -2.89
CA ARG A 2 12.31 7.00 -2.20
C ARG A 2 12.28 6.60 -0.73
N ILE A 3 13.44 6.23 -0.18
CA ILE A 3 13.58 5.91 1.24
C ILE A 3 13.61 7.21 2.04
N ILE A 4 12.80 7.29 3.10
CA ILE A 4 12.78 8.43 4.01
C ILE A 4 13.94 8.29 5.01
N THR A 5 14.67 9.38 5.24
CA THR A 5 15.82 9.35 6.16
C THR A 5 15.35 9.35 7.61
N PRO A 6 16.08 8.68 8.53
CA PRO A 6 15.75 8.68 9.96
C PRO A 6 15.61 10.09 10.56
N LYS A 7 16.43 11.04 10.07
CA LYS A 7 16.36 12.45 10.50
C LYS A 7 14.98 13.07 10.26
N LEU A 8 14.34 12.76 9.13
CA LEU A 8 13.00 13.27 8.84
C LEU A 8 11.95 12.59 9.70
N LEU A 9 12.04 11.26 9.87
CA LEU A 9 11.12 10.49 10.72
C LEU A 9 11.14 10.97 12.17
N GLN A 10 12.33 11.23 12.72
CA GLN A 10 12.52 11.73 14.08
C GLN A 10 11.98 13.16 14.25
N ALA A 11 12.06 14.00 13.22
CA ALA A 11 11.49 15.35 13.26
C ALA A 11 9.95 15.35 13.19
N PHE A 12 9.35 14.30 12.64
CA PHE A 12 7.92 14.20 12.33
C PHE A 12 7.33 12.84 12.78
N PRO A 13 7.43 12.48 14.07
CA PRO A 13 6.98 11.18 14.55
C PRO A 13 5.47 11.03 14.34
N GLN A 14 5.06 9.95 13.67
CA GLN A 14 3.65 9.68 13.32
C GLN A 14 2.98 10.82 12.53
N LYS A 15 3.74 11.53 11.68
CA LYS A 15 3.21 12.58 10.80
C LYS A 15 3.44 12.31 9.32
N ILE A 16 4.11 11.20 8.98
CA ILE A 16 4.34 10.78 7.60
C ILE A 16 3.47 9.56 7.34
N VAL A 17 2.56 9.67 6.37
CA VAL A 17 1.63 8.61 5.99
C VAL A 17 2.02 8.08 4.61
N ASN A 18 1.99 6.77 4.45
CA ASN A 18 2.18 6.09 3.18
C ASN A 18 0.91 5.31 2.81
N ILE A 19 0.64 5.21 1.50
CA ILE A 19 -0.40 4.37 0.93
C ILE A 19 0.30 3.26 0.16
N HIS A 20 0.23 2.04 0.68
CA HIS A 20 0.85 0.86 0.08
C HIS A 20 -0.19 0.03 -0.69
N PRO A 21 0.06 -0.36 -1.95
CA PRO A 21 -0.91 -1.08 -2.77
C PRO A 21 -0.86 -2.61 -2.54
N ALA A 22 -0.92 -3.02 -1.27
CA ALA A 22 -1.21 -4.38 -0.83
C ALA A 22 -1.86 -4.36 0.56
N LEU A 23 -2.51 -5.47 0.95
CA LEU A 23 -2.89 -5.69 2.35
C LEU A 23 -1.66 -6.12 3.13
N LEU A 24 -0.99 -5.17 3.79
CA LEU A 24 0.12 -5.48 4.68
C LEU A 24 -0.35 -6.39 5.83
N PRO A 25 0.48 -7.36 6.26
CA PRO A 25 1.91 -7.52 5.94
C PRO A 25 2.22 -8.27 4.63
N SER A 26 1.23 -8.60 3.79
CA SER A 26 1.47 -9.26 2.51
C SER A 26 2.05 -8.31 1.47
N PHE A 27 3.00 -8.81 0.68
CA PHE A 27 3.62 -8.12 -0.46
C PHE A 27 4.20 -6.73 -0.12
N PRO A 28 5.11 -6.60 0.87
CA PRO A 28 5.81 -5.35 1.14
C PRO A 28 6.83 -5.04 0.03
N GLY A 29 7.28 -3.80 -0.05
CA GLY A 29 8.27 -3.36 -1.03
C GLY A 29 7.65 -2.75 -2.29
N THR A 30 8.41 -2.72 -3.39
CA THR A 30 8.09 -1.83 -4.52
C THR A 30 7.07 -2.37 -5.52
N HIS A 31 6.76 -3.66 -5.47
CA HIS A 31 5.98 -4.34 -6.51
C HIS A 31 4.72 -5.03 -5.97
N GLY A 32 4.13 -4.52 -4.88
CA GLY A 32 3.02 -5.19 -4.17
C GLY A 32 1.83 -5.61 -5.06
N ILE A 33 1.50 -4.83 -6.09
CA ILE A 33 0.44 -5.17 -7.06
C ILE A 33 0.83 -6.36 -7.93
N GLU A 34 2.02 -6.30 -8.54
CA GLU A 34 2.55 -7.35 -9.41
C GLU A 34 2.79 -8.64 -8.62
N ASP A 35 3.35 -8.55 -7.42
CA ASP A 35 3.59 -9.69 -6.54
C ASP A 35 2.26 -10.38 -6.16
N ALA A 36 1.23 -9.60 -5.79
CA ALA A 36 -0.09 -10.16 -5.50
C ALA A 36 -0.73 -10.82 -6.72
N PHE A 37 -0.62 -10.18 -7.89
CA PHE A 37 -1.15 -10.73 -9.15
C PHE A 37 -0.46 -12.04 -9.53
N ASN A 38 0.88 -12.06 -9.51
CA ASN A 38 1.69 -13.23 -9.86
C ASN A 38 1.54 -14.38 -8.86
N TYR A 39 1.35 -14.07 -7.58
CA TYR A 39 1.03 -15.07 -6.55
C TYR A 39 -0.33 -15.73 -6.82
N GLY A 40 -1.27 -15.01 -7.46
CA GLY A 40 -2.59 -15.51 -7.79
C GLY A 40 -3.60 -15.41 -6.63
N VAL A 41 -3.39 -14.49 -5.69
CA VAL A 41 -4.39 -14.24 -4.63
C VAL A 41 -5.71 -13.77 -5.24
N LYS A 42 -6.83 -14.09 -4.58
CA LYS A 42 -8.16 -13.60 -5.01
C LYS A 42 -8.58 -12.32 -4.29
N VAL A 43 -7.85 -11.94 -3.24
CA VAL A 43 -8.06 -10.72 -2.48
C VAL A 43 -6.68 -10.13 -2.17
N THR A 44 -6.53 -8.85 -2.50
CA THR A 44 -5.44 -7.97 -2.07
C THR A 44 -6.10 -6.70 -1.50
N GLY A 45 -5.46 -5.55 -1.55
CA GLY A 45 -6.04 -4.29 -1.08
C GLY A 45 -5.02 -3.19 -0.91
N VAL A 46 -5.45 -2.06 -0.36
CA VAL A 46 -4.60 -0.92 -0.04
C VAL A 46 -4.45 -0.82 1.47
N THR A 47 -3.25 -0.50 1.94
CA THR A 47 -2.97 -0.19 3.34
C THR A 47 -2.49 1.24 3.50
N VAL A 48 -3.12 1.98 4.40
CA VAL A 48 -2.64 3.29 4.86
C VAL A 48 -1.94 3.09 6.18
N HIS A 49 -0.70 3.52 6.30
CA HIS A 49 0.08 3.34 7.51
C HIS A 49 1.03 4.52 7.75
N PHE A 50 1.45 4.69 9.01
CA PHE A 50 2.54 5.60 9.31
C PHE A 50 3.87 5.03 8.78
N VAL A 51 4.76 5.91 8.33
CA VAL A 51 6.13 5.52 7.96
C VAL A 51 6.98 5.46 9.23
N ASP A 52 7.75 4.40 9.38
CA ASP A 52 8.79 4.22 10.40
C ASP A 52 10.13 3.86 9.74
N GLU A 53 11.10 3.38 10.52
CA GLU A 53 12.44 3.07 10.02
C GLU A 53 12.50 1.79 9.17
N GLY A 54 11.46 0.95 9.21
CA GLY A 54 11.38 -0.24 8.38
C GLY A 54 10.61 -0.01 7.08
N THR A 55 10.61 -1.03 6.23
CA THR A 55 9.87 -1.01 4.96
C THR A 55 8.47 -1.55 5.19
N ASP A 56 7.46 -0.69 5.07
CA ASP A 56 6.04 -1.03 5.22
C ASP A 56 5.69 -1.66 6.59
N THR A 57 6.43 -1.30 7.65
CA THR A 57 6.27 -1.85 9.01
C THR A 57 5.51 -0.96 9.97
N GLY A 58 5.36 0.32 9.65
CA GLY A 58 4.75 1.25 10.58
C GLY A 58 3.27 0.98 10.82
N GLN A 59 2.76 1.55 11.91
CA GLN A 59 1.41 1.29 12.39
C GLN A 59 0.35 1.54 11.31
N ILE A 60 -0.48 0.51 11.08
CA ILE A 60 -1.63 0.57 10.17
C ILE A 60 -2.67 1.55 10.72
N ILE A 61 -3.11 2.46 9.85
CA ILE A 61 -4.18 3.42 10.12
C ILE A 61 -5.50 2.88 9.58
N ASP A 62 -5.49 2.37 8.35
CA ASP A 62 -6.68 1.83 7.69
C ASP A 62 -6.32 0.86 6.56
N GLN A 63 -7.26 0.00 6.17
CA GLN A 63 -7.11 -0.97 5.08
C GLN A 63 -8.41 -1.18 4.29
N GLN A 64 -8.27 -1.23 2.97
CA GLN A 64 -9.38 -1.54 2.06
C GLN A 64 -9.04 -2.75 1.20
N ALA A 65 -9.85 -3.80 1.28
CA ALA A 65 -9.71 -4.97 0.41
C ALA A 65 -10.12 -4.69 -1.03
N VAL A 66 -9.39 -5.28 -1.98
CA VAL A 66 -9.65 -5.28 -3.42
C VAL A 66 -9.71 -6.72 -3.91
N ARG A 67 -10.81 -7.08 -4.57
CA ARG A 67 -10.99 -8.41 -5.16
C ARG A 67 -10.38 -8.49 -6.55
N ILE A 68 -9.60 -9.55 -6.78
CA ILE A 68 -9.04 -9.91 -8.09
C ILE A 68 -9.94 -10.99 -8.70
N THR A 69 -10.53 -10.69 -9.86
CA THR A 69 -11.35 -11.64 -10.61
C THR A 69 -10.48 -12.39 -11.64
N ASN A 70 -11.01 -13.45 -12.24
CA ASN A 70 -10.27 -14.18 -13.28
C ASN A 70 -10.13 -13.38 -14.59
N ASP A 71 -10.94 -12.33 -14.76
CA ASP A 71 -10.88 -11.44 -15.93
C ASP A 71 -9.93 -10.25 -15.70
N ASP A 72 -9.38 -10.10 -14.49
CA ASP A 72 -8.40 -9.07 -14.23
C ASP A 72 -7.08 -9.38 -14.93
N THR A 73 -6.52 -8.35 -15.54
CA THR A 73 -5.13 -8.29 -15.99
C THR A 73 -4.32 -7.48 -14.98
N LEU A 74 -2.99 -7.57 -15.04
CA LEU A 74 -2.14 -6.71 -14.21
C LEU A 74 -2.49 -5.21 -14.39
N ALA A 75 -2.69 -4.78 -15.64
CA ALA A 75 -3.06 -3.40 -15.96
C ALA A 75 -4.45 -2.99 -15.42
N SER A 76 -5.45 -3.89 -15.46
CA SER A 76 -6.76 -3.58 -14.88
C SER A 76 -6.69 -3.51 -13.36
N LEU A 77 -5.84 -4.35 -12.74
CA LEU A 77 -5.60 -4.30 -11.30
C LEU A 77 -4.90 -3.00 -10.88
N GLU A 78 -3.85 -2.58 -11.60
CA GLU A 78 -3.18 -1.28 -11.38
C GLU A 78 -4.16 -0.11 -11.48
N THR A 79 -5.08 -0.16 -12.44
CA THR A 79 -6.13 0.86 -12.59
C THR A 79 -7.05 0.91 -11.38
N LYS A 80 -7.50 -0.27 -10.85
CA LYS A 80 -8.30 -0.34 -9.62
C LYS A 80 -7.58 0.30 -8.44
N PHE A 81 -6.29 0.01 -8.30
CA PHE A 81 -5.44 0.58 -7.26
C PHE A 81 -5.31 2.09 -7.39
N MET A 82 -5.06 2.61 -8.59
CA MET A 82 -4.96 4.05 -8.83
C MET A 82 -6.28 4.77 -8.50
N THR A 83 -7.42 4.23 -8.92
CA THR A 83 -8.74 4.79 -8.59
C THR A 83 -8.99 4.79 -7.08
N LEU A 84 -8.65 3.69 -6.41
CA LEU A 84 -8.85 3.56 -4.97
C LEU A 84 -7.94 4.51 -4.19
N SER A 85 -6.64 4.58 -4.51
CA SER A 85 -5.70 5.46 -3.82
C SER A 85 -6.09 6.94 -3.89
N ILE A 86 -6.69 7.40 -4.99
CA ILE A 86 -7.19 8.78 -5.13
C ILE A 86 -8.37 9.05 -4.18
N THR A 87 -9.27 8.08 -4.03
CA THR A 87 -10.45 8.22 -3.16
C THR A 87 -10.14 7.96 -1.69
N TYR A 88 -9.08 7.21 -1.41
CA TYR A 88 -8.70 6.74 -0.08
C TYR A 88 -7.67 7.62 0.63
N ILE A 89 -7.33 8.80 0.09
CA ILE A 89 -6.55 9.80 0.82
C ILE A 89 -7.38 10.20 2.05
N PRO A 90 -6.91 9.90 3.27
CA PRO A 90 -7.69 10.20 4.46
C PRO A 90 -7.90 11.71 4.59
N ARG A 91 -9.15 12.13 4.75
CA ARG A 91 -9.50 13.52 5.09
C ARG A 91 -9.46 13.67 6.61
N PHE A 92 -8.25 13.78 7.16
CA PHE A 92 -8.06 14.17 8.57
C PHE A 92 -7.98 15.70 8.70
#